data_AF-A0A6A4QZR2-F1
#
_entry.id   AF-A0A6A4QZR2-F1
#
_cell.length_a   1.000
_cell.length_b   1.000
_cell.length_c   1.000
_cell.angle_alpha   90.00
_cell.angle_beta   90.00
_cell.angle_gamma   90.00
#
_symmetry.space_group_name_H-M   'P 1'
#
loop_
_entity.id
_entity.type
_entity.pdbx_description
1 polymer ?
#
loop_
_entity_poly.entity_id
_entity_poly.type
_entity_poly.pdbx_seq_one_letter_code
_entity_poly.pdbx_strand_id
1 'polypeptide(L)'
;MSLAVLEACVVSGTLLACRHIFGYVFSNEKEVVDYVTLLAPLICLTVTLDSIQGVLSGIARGCGWQDLGVYVNLGAFYLLGIPAAATLAFWFKLRGKGLWIGIQVGSVVQTLLLSIITSRINWEKHVWPLTLLY
;
A
#
# COMPACT_ATOMS: atom_id res chain seq x y z
N MET A 1 2.95 -15.34 2.94
CA MET A 1 3.14 -14.59 1.67
C MET A 1 2.30 -15.16 0.53
N SER A 2 2.21 -16.47 0.31
CA SER A 2 1.38 -17.08 -0.75
C SER A 2 -0.09 -16.68 -0.73
N LEU A 3 -0.73 -16.58 0.44
CA LEU A 3 -2.12 -16.14 0.59
C LEU A 3 -2.35 -14.70 0.12
N ALA A 4 -1.42 -13.79 0.42
CA ALA A 4 -1.50 -12.38 0.04
C ALA A 4 -1.26 -12.19 -1.47
N VAL A 5 -0.38 -13.01 -2.07
CA VAL A 5 -0.18 -13.01 -3.53
C VAL A 5 -1.43 -13.52 -4.24
N LEU A 6 -2.07 -14.58 -3.71
CA LEU A 6 -3.30 -15.11 -4.27
C LEU A 6 -4.44 -14.08 -4.22
N GLU A 7 -4.62 -13.41 -3.07
CA GLU A 7 -5.64 -12.37 -2.90
C GLU A 7 -5.39 -11.18 -3.84
N ALA A 8 -4.16 -10.67 -3.90
CA ALA A 8 -3.81 -9.58 -4.82
C ALA A 8 -4.07 -9.95 -6.29
N CYS A 9 -3.76 -11.18 -6.70
CA CYS A 9 -4.03 -11.67 -8.05
C CYS A 9 -5.52 -11.79 -8.34
N VAL A 10 -6.31 -12.35 -7.42
CA VAL A 10 -7.75 -12.53 -7.58
C VAL A 10 -8.46 -11.17 -7.64
N VAL A 11 -8.14 -10.25 -6.72
CA VAL A 11 -8.77 -8.94 -6.67
C VAL A 11 -8.36 -8.09 -7.87
N SER A 12 -7.08 -8.08 -8.23
CA SER A 12 -6.60 -7.36 -9.43
C SER A 12 -7.19 -7.92 -10.72
N GLY A 13 -7.25 -9.25 -10.86
CA GLY A 13 -7.84 -9.91 -12.02
C GLY A 13 -9.33 -9.61 -12.17
N THR A 14 -10.07 -9.63 -11.06
CA THR A 14 -11.50 -9.31 -11.04
C THR A 14 -11.76 -7.84 -11.36
N LEU A 15 -10.97 -6.92 -10.79
CA LEU A 15 -11.05 -5.48 -11.08
C LEU A 15 -10.76 -5.15 -12.55
N LEU A 16 -9.76 -5.80 -13.15
CA LEU A 16 -9.43 -5.62 -14.56
C LEU A 16 -10.52 -6.19 -15.48
N ALA A 17 -11.05 -7.37 -15.16
CA ALA A 17 -12.14 -7.99 -15.91
C ALA A 17 -13.43 -7.15 -15.84
N CYS A 18 -13.74 -6.58 -14.67
CA CYS A 18 -14.93 -5.77 -14.47
C CYS A 18 -14.71 -4.26 -14.73
N ARG A 19 -13.53 -3.83 -15.23
CA ARG A 19 -13.16 -2.40 -15.31
C ARG A 19 -14.20 -1.53 -16.02
N HIS A 20 -14.88 -2.10 -17.02
CA HIS A 20 -15.83 -1.38 -17.87
C HIS A 20 -17.25 -1.28 -17.26
N ILE A 21 -17.54 -2.11 -16.26
CA ILE A 21 -18.83 -2.16 -15.54
C ILE A 21 -18.69 -1.50 -14.18
N PHE A 22 -17.51 -1.59 -13.55
CA PHE A 22 -17.24 -1.08 -12.22
C PHE A 22 -17.48 0.42 -12.07
N GLY A 23 -17.15 1.22 -13.10
CA GLY A 23 -17.43 2.66 -13.08
C GLY A 23 -18.94 2.99 -13.02
N TYR A 24 -19.78 2.18 -13.67
CA TYR A 24 -21.24 2.36 -13.68
C TYR A 24 -21.90 2.07 -12.32
N VAL A 25 -21.22 1.36 -11.42
CA VAL A 25 -21.69 1.13 -10.04
C VAL A 25 -21.66 2.42 -9.22
N PHE A 26 -20.70 3.31 -9.50
CA PHE A 26 -20.49 4.54 -8.71
C PHE A 26 -21.09 5.78 -9.37
N SER A 27 -21.19 5.81 -10.70
CA SER A 27 -21.77 6.94 -11.41
C SER A 27 -22.34 6.54 -12.77
N ASN A 28 -23.43 7.17 -13.18
CA ASN A 28 -23.99 7.05 -14.53
C ASN A 28 -23.37 8.06 -15.52
N GLU A 29 -22.54 8.99 -15.04
CA GLU A 29 -21.84 9.95 -15.89
C GLU A 29 -20.68 9.28 -16.62
N LYS A 30 -20.75 9.22 -17.95
CA LYS A 30 -19.73 8.56 -18.79
C LYS A 30 -18.32 9.08 -18.55
N GLU A 31 -18.18 10.38 -18.28
CA GLU A 31 -16.89 11.02 -18.00
C GLU A 31 -16.25 10.48 -16.71
N VAL A 32 -17.06 10.16 -15.70
CA VAL A 32 -16.60 9.56 -14.43
C VAL A 32 -16.26 8.08 -14.64
N VAL A 33 -17.06 7.35 -15.42
CA VAL A 33 -16.82 5.94 -15.75
C VAL A 33 -15.51 5.75 -16.51
N ASP A 34 -15.24 6.57 -17.52
CA ASP A 34 -13.97 6.54 -18.27
C ASP A 34 -12.78 6.90 -17.38
N TYR A 35 -12.98 7.86 -16.47
CA TYR A 35 -11.94 8.25 -15.53
C TYR A 35 -11.57 7.12 -14.54
N VAL A 36 -12.57 6.40 -14.00
CA VAL A 36 -12.37 5.22 -13.14
C VAL A 36 -11.73 4.07 -13.93
N THR A 37 -12.16 3.86 -15.18
CA THR A 37 -11.61 2.82 -16.06
C THR A 37 -10.11 3.05 -16.36
N LEU A 38 -9.69 4.31 -16.48
CA LEU A 38 -8.29 4.70 -16.61
C LEU A 38 -7.49 4.53 -15.31
N LEU A 39 -8.16 4.66 -14.16
CA LEU A 39 -7.56 4.48 -12.83
C LEU A 39 -7.49 3.03 -12.36
N ALA A 40 -8.22 2.11 -13.00
CA ALA A 40 -8.23 0.68 -12.68
C ALA A 40 -6.83 0.06 -12.45
N PRO A 41 -5.80 0.28 -13.29
CA PRO A 41 -4.46 -0.25 -13.03
C PRO A 41 -3.81 0.32 -11.75
N LEU A 42 -4.09 1.59 -11.43
CA LEU A 42 -3.60 2.23 -10.21
C LEU A 42 -4.29 1.66 -8.96
N ILE A 43 -5.57 1.33 -9.07
CA ILE A 43 -6.34 0.66 -8.01
C ILE A 43 -5.79 -0.75 -7.76
N CYS A 44 -5.51 -1.51 -8.82
CA CYS A 44 -4.87 -2.83 -8.74
C CYS A 44 -3.53 -2.77 -7.99
N LEU A 45 -2.71 -1.76 -8.29
CA LEU A 45 -1.45 -1.53 -7.59
C LEU A 45 -1.68 -1.18 -6.11
N THR A 46 -2.68 -0.35 -5.82
CA THR A 46 -3.07 0.01 -4.43
C THR A 46 -3.43 -1.22 -3.61
N VAL A 47 -4.30 -2.09 -4.14
CA VAL A 47 -4.71 -3.32 -3.44
C VAL A 47 -3.51 -4.21 -3.16
N THR A 48 -2.64 -4.39 -4.15
CA THR A 48 -1.45 -5.24 -3.99
C THR A 48 -0.52 -4.73 -2.88
N LEU A 49 -0.31 -3.42 -2.82
CA LEU A 49 0.50 -2.79 -1.77
C LEU A 49 -0.15 -2.90 -0.40
N ASP A 50 -1.46 -2.64 -0.31
CA ASP A 50 -2.22 -2.73 0.94
C ASP A 50 -2.18 -4.15 1.52
N SER A 51 -2.25 -5.19 0.68
CA SER A 51 -2.12 -6.58 1.11
C SER A 51 -0.73 -6.90 1.67
N ILE A 52 0.34 -6.37 1.07
CA ILE A 52 1.71 -6.52 1.59
C ILE A 52 1.87 -5.75 2.91
N GLN A 53 1.36 -4.52 2.98
CA GLN A 53 1.37 -3.73 4.22
C GLN A 53 0.61 -4.42 5.35
N GLY A 54 -0.55 -5.02 5.07
CA GLY A 54 -1.34 -5.76 6.05
C GLY A 54 -0.54 -6.92 6.66
N VAL A 55 0.21 -7.66 5.84
CA VAL A 55 1.09 -8.74 6.30
C VAL A 55 2.26 -8.21 7.13
N LEU A 56 2.97 -7.18 6.65
CA LEU A 56 4.10 -6.57 7.37
C LEU A 56 3.66 -5.97 8.71
N SER A 57 2.53 -5.26 8.73
CA SER A 57 1.93 -4.70 9.94
C SER A 57 1.46 -5.80 10.90
N GLY A 58 0.96 -6.93 10.37
CA GLY A 58 0.65 -8.12 11.16
C GLY A 58 1.90 -8.69 11.85
N ILE A 59 3.01 -8.83 11.12
CA ILE A 59 4.28 -9.31 11.66
C ILE A 59 4.83 -8.32 12.71
N ALA A 60 4.83 -7.02 12.41
CA ALA A 60 5.30 -5.99 13.34
C ALA A 60 4.50 -5.99 14.64
N ARG A 61 3.17 -6.18 14.57
CA ARG A 61 2.32 -6.32 15.76
C ARG A 61 2.59 -7.61 16.53
N GLY A 62 2.81 -8.73 15.82
CA GLY A 62 3.15 -10.02 16.43
C GLY A 62 4.50 -10.01 17.17
N CYS A 63 5.47 -9.22 16.70
CA CYS A 63 6.77 -9.04 17.35
C CYS A 63 6.81 -7.88 18.37
N GLY A 64 5.72 -7.13 18.54
CA GLY A 64 5.66 -5.97 19.44
C GLY A 64 6.37 -4.71 18.93
N TRP A 65 6.76 -4.64 17.65
CA TRP A 65 7.47 -3.49 17.05
C TRP A 65 6.54 -2.44 16.44
N GLN A 66 5.41 -2.21 17.12
CA GLN A 66 4.37 -1.30 16.65
C GLN A 66 4.88 0.14 16.58
N ASP A 67 5.67 0.56 17.57
CA ASP A 67 6.26 1.90 17.66
C ASP A 67 7.14 2.22 16.45
N LEU A 68 7.99 1.25 16.05
CA LEU A 68 8.84 1.39 14.88
C LEU A 68 8.00 1.56 13.60
N GLY A 69 6.90 0.82 13.49
CA GLY A 69 5.96 0.94 12.37
C GLY A 69 5.32 2.32 12.29
N VAL A 70 5.00 2.95 13.42
CA VAL A 70 4.45 4.30 13.50
C VAL A 70 5.46 5.34 13.01
N TYR A 71 6.73 5.26 13.44
CA TYR A 71 7.78 6.17 12.99
C TYR A 71 8.01 6.09 11.47
N VAL A 72 8.05 4.86 10.93
CA VAL A 72 8.22 4.62 9.48
C VAL A 72 7.01 5.14 8.70
N ASN A 73 5.79 4.92 9.21
CA ASN A 73 4.56 5.42 8.59
C ASN A 73 4.53 6.95 8.51
N LEU A 74 4.79 7.63 9.64
CA LEU A 74 4.85 9.08 9.70
C LEU A 74 5.91 9.64 8.75
N GLY A 75 7.12 9.08 8.77
CA GLY A 75 8.19 9.49 7.87
C GLY A 75 7.82 9.33 6.40
N ALA A 76 7.30 8.16 6.01
CA ALA A 76 6.97 7.87 4.62
C ALA A 76 5.84 8.77 4.09
N PHE A 77 4.75 8.96 4.84
CA PHE A 77 3.63 9.78 4.38
C PHE A 77 3.90 11.28 4.52
N TYR A 78 4.47 11.76 5.63
CA TYR A 78 4.64 13.19 5.83
C TYR A 78 5.84 13.77 5.07
N LEU A 79 6.96 13.04 5.00
CA LEU A 79 8.17 13.57 4.35
C LEU A 79 8.18 13.33 2.84
N LEU A 80 7.53 12.27 2.35
CA LEU A 80 7.59 11.88 0.94
C LEU A 80 6.21 11.84 0.29
N GLY A 81 5.23 11.19 0.92
CA GLY A 81 3.88 11.04 0.36
C GLY A 81 3.16 12.36 0.11
N ILE A 82 3.07 13.23 1.13
CA ILE A 82 2.37 14.53 1.05
C ILE A 82 3.09 15.49 0.08
N PRO A 83 4.43 15.67 0.13
CA PRO A 83 5.13 16.50 -0.85
C PRO A 83 5.01 15.96 -2.28
N ALA A 84 5.09 14.65 -2.48
CA ALA A 84 4.83 14.04 -3.79
C ALA A 84 3.38 14.30 -4.24
N ALA A 85 2.40 14.11 -3.37
CA ALA A 85 0.99 14.35 -3.69
C ALA A 85 0.74 15.81 -4.08
N ALA A 86 1.31 16.77 -3.33
CA ALA A 86 1.19 18.19 -3.62
C ALA A 86 1.87 18.57 -4.96
N THR A 87 3.10 18.09 -5.19
CA THR A 87 3.82 18.37 -6.44
C THR A 87 3.10 17.77 -7.65
N LEU A 88 2.64 16.52 -7.59
CA LEU A 88 1.89 15.91 -8.69
C LEU A 88 0.51 16.55 -8.90
N ALA A 89 -0.21 16.90 -7.83
CA ALA A 89 -1.53 17.49 -7.95
C ALA A 89 -1.49 18.92 -8.52
N PHE A 90 -0.59 19.77 -8.02
CA PHE A 90 -0.55 21.20 -8.33
C PHE A 90 0.42 21.53 -9.47
N TRP A 91 1.63 20.96 -9.48
CA TRP A 91 2.64 21.29 -10.50
C TRP A 91 2.31 20.62 -11.84
N PHE A 92 2.06 19.31 -11.80
CA PHE A 92 1.71 18.54 -12.99
C PHE A 92 0.23 18.63 -13.37
N LYS A 93 -0.57 19.39 -12.60
CA LYS A 93 -2.02 19.60 -12.81
C LYS A 93 -2.81 18.29 -12.92
N LEU A 94 -2.31 17.20 -12.34
CA LEU A 94 -2.98 15.89 -12.35
C LEU A 94 -4.17 15.83 -11.38
N ARG A 95 -4.45 16.91 -10.62
CA ARG A 95 -5.58 17.04 -9.70
C ARG A 95 -5.71 15.79 -8.79
N GLY A 96 -6.88 15.16 -8.76
CA GLY A 96 -7.14 13.97 -7.92
C GLY A 96 -6.29 12.75 -8.27
N LYS A 97 -5.90 12.58 -9.55
CA LYS A 97 -4.95 11.53 -9.97
C LYS A 97 -3.59 11.74 -9.31
N GLY A 98 -3.11 12.98 -9.30
CA GLY A 98 -1.81 13.33 -8.68
C GLY A 98 -1.81 13.09 -7.17
N LEU A 99 -2.91 13.42 -6.50
CA LEU A 99 -3.07 13.17 -5.07
C LEU A 99 -3.01 11.66 -4.75
N TRP A 100 -3.73 10.85 -5.53
CA TRP A 100 -3.75 9.40 -5.35
C TRP A 100 -2.36 8.79 -5.61
N ILE A 101 -1.69 9.18 -6.69
CA ILE A 101 -0.32 8.72 -6.99
C ILE A 101 0.64 9.08 -5.84
N GLY A 102 0.55 10.29 -5.27
CA GLY A 102 1.40 10.69 -4.14
C GLY A 102 1.19 9.84 -2.88
N ILE A 103 -0.07 9.50 -2.56
CA ILE A 103 -0.39 8.56 -1.48
C ILE A 103 0.21 7.18 -1.77
N GLN A 104 0.15 6.70 -3.01
CA GLN A 104 0.76 5.44 -3.42
C GLN A 104 2.28 5.44 -3.23
N VAL A 105 2.95 6.54 -3.58
CA VAL A 105 4.40 6.69 -3.33
C VAL A 105 4.73 6.56 -1.84
N GLY A 106 3.93 7.20 -0.97
CA GLY A 106 4.08 7.05 0.48
C GLY A 106 3.93 5.59 0.94
N SER A 107 2.90 4.90 0.45
CA SER A 107 2.65 3.49 0.76
C SER A 107 3.77 2.55 0.27
N VAL A 108 4.31 2.77 -0.93
CA VAL A 108 5.48 2.02 -1.45
C VAL A 108 6.69 2.22 -0.55
N VAL A 109 7.02 3.46 -0.20
CA VAL A 109 8.20 3.76 0.63
C VAL A 109 8.06 3.14 2.02
N GLN A 110 6.88 3.25 2.64
CA GLN A 110 6.61 2.62 3.93
C GLN A 110 6.81 1.11 3.86
N THR A 111 6.26 0.46 2.82
CA THR A 111 6.36 -0.99 2.61
C THR A 111 7.81 -1.44 2.44
N LEU A 112 8.59 -0.70 1.64
CA LEU A 112 10.01 -0.97 1.43
C LEU A 112 10.81 -0.83 2.72
N LEU A 113 10.58 0.24 3.49
CA LEU A 113 11.27 0.47 4.76
C LEU A 113 10.96 -0.62 5.78
N LEU A 114 9.67 -0.99 5.95
CA LEU A 114 9.26 -2.08 6.82
C LEU A 114 9.84 -3.43 6.37
N SER A 115 9.86 -3.69 5.06
CA SER A 115 10.46 -4.91 4.52
C SER A 115 11.97 -4.98 4.79
N ILE A 116 12.70 -3.89 4.56
CA ILE A 116 14.14 -3.82 4.84
C ILE A 116 14.40 -4.04 6.33
N ILE A 117 13.67 -3.33 7.20
CA ILE A 117 13.79 -3.50 8.65
C ILE A 117 13.56 -4.97 9.03
N THR A 118 12.47 -5.58 8.56
CA THR A 118 12.13 -6.98 8.86
C THR A 118 13.20 -7.96 8.38
N SER A 119 13.81 -7.72 7.22
CA SER A 119 14.91 -8.52 6.69
C SER A 119 16.25 -8.28 7.40
N ARG A 120 16.47 -7.09 7.94
CA ARG A 120 17.71 -6.71 8.64
C ARG A 120 17.69 -7.05 10.12
N ILE A 121 16.52 -7.33 10.69
CA ILE A 121 16.43 -7.76 12.07
C ILE A 121 16.99 -9.17 12.20
N ASN A 122 17.97 -9.30 13.10
CA ASN A 122 18.59 -10.58 13.40
C ASN A 122 17.64 -11.43 14.25
N TRP A 123 16.84 -12.24 13.55
CA TRP A 123 15.85 -13.13 14.15
C TRP A 123 16.46 -14.08 15.19
N GLU A 124 17.72 -14.48 15.05
CA GLU A 124 18.39 -15.35 16.04
C GLU A 124 18.45 -14.72 17.42
N LYS A 125 18.71 -13.41 17.54
CA LYS A 125 18.72 -12.71 18.84
C LYS A 125 17.32 -12.62 19.48
N HIS A 126 16.25 -12.75 18.69
CA HIS A 126 14.87 -12.66 19.17
C HIS A 126 14.29 -14.02 19.59
N VAL A 127 14.92 -15.14 19.21
CA VAL A 127 14.52 -16.50 19.62
C VAL A 127 15.02 -16.83 21.03
N TRP A 128 16.20 -16.33 21.42
CA TRP A 128 16.84 -16.60 22.72
C TRP A 128 16.02 -16.19 23.97
N PRO A 129 15.26 -15.08 24.00
CA PRO A 129 14.42 -14.75 25.15
C PRO A 129 13.23 -15.71 25.34
N LEU A 130 12.72 -16.32 24.26
CA LEU A 130 11.59 -17.26 24.31
C LEU A 130 12.01 -18.66 24.75
N THR A 131 13.27 -19.05 24.51
CA THR A 131 13.83 -20.34 24.94
C THR A 131 14.32 -20.34 26.39
N LEU A 132 14.44 -19.18 27.05
CA LEU A 132 14.77 -19.07 28.48
C LEU A 132 13.53 -19.03 29.39
N LEU A 133 12.33 -19.02 28.80
CA LEU A 133 11.04 -19.06 29.51
C LEU A 133 10.37 -20.45 29.47
N TYR A 134 11.06 -21.47 28.97
CA TYR A 134 10.64 -22.88 28.96
C TYR A 134 11.80 -23.78 29.41
#